data_AF-A0A528MJQ3-F1
#
_entry.id   AF-A0A528MJQ3-F1
#
_cell.length_a   1.000
_cell.length_b   1.000
_cell.length_c   1.000
_cell.angle_alpha   90.00
_cell.angle_beta   90.00
_cell.angle_gamma   90.00
#
_symmetry.space_group_name_H-M   'P 1'
#
loop_
_entity.id
_entity.type
_entity.pdbx_description
1 polymer ?
#
loop_
_entity_poly.entity_id
_entity_poly.type
_entity_poly.pdbx_seq_one_letter_code
_entity_poly.pdbx_strand_id
1 'polypeptide(L)'
;VCKEKDGKGARYFGNAYADGAICNSACPLMLAGGIRRVVGQWAFLGVHQITTTYIKTKLQYRTTYRVVGGKKKILSKKIVGRKNAGSYKTYEMSKSVEKRLAAYLNEMGVGRAVLETMKNTPASSIQRLAPYDMLQTKLVTSLDAVDLLTAATLCKADPVAANCREIPAPAGHVVAYAKPAPAASVEPETAHRADVGDMRFVLVRGRSFLCDPNCPEWISAEGTISAQTPERLRQLLDTIGDRRLPVVINSPGGDVLGALAAGKLIRERKLDVAVARTDFIGCEPDKADCTAEDGVYVGLTIDASGECGAACPIMLAGGVRRLVGPRAQLTVHSMGLEQRVKTYLKDMAVGPGLLVAMRSVPASRHRQLEPEMMLKVGLTTGLDSADEFTGPTICKSEPMPENCRVVSTSEVQADAPVKL
;
A
#
# COMPACT_ATOMS: atom_id res chain seq x y z
N VAL A 1 15.92 5.37 -17.44
CA VAL A 1 16.84 4.42 -16.73
C VAL A 1 17.71 5.18 -15.72
N CYS A 2 17.55 4.94 -14.42
CA CYS A 2 18.50 5.47 -13.41
C CYS A 2 19.87 4.83 -13.65
N LYS A 3 20.79 5.55 -14.27
CA LYS A 3 22.17 5.08 -14.41
C LYS A 3 22.93 5.45 -13.14
N GLU A 4 23.15 4.47 -12.29
CA GLU A 4 24.16 4.54 -11.23
C GLU A 4 25.55 4.75 -11.85
N LYS A 5 26.37 5.66 -11.30
CA LYS A 5 27.83 5.60 -11.48
C LYS A 5 28.62 6.55 -10.59
N ASP A 6 28.82 6.16 -9.33
CA ASP A 6 29.85 6.78 -8.48
C ASP A 6 30.90 5.79 -7.96
N GLY A 7 30.94 4.54 -8.48
CA GLY A 7 32.05 3.60 -8.26
C GLY A 7 32.39 3.23 -6.79
N LYS A 8 31.57 3.66 -5.82
CA LYS A 8 31.75 3.46 -4.37
C LYS A 8 30.42 3.14 -3.69
N GLY A 9 29.73 2.12 -4.20
CA GLY A 9 28.42 1.66 -3.72
C GLY A 9 27.26 2.38 -4.42
N ALA A 10 26.27 1.60 -4.83
CA ALA A 10 25.01 2.06 -5.38
C ALA A 10 24.32 3.04 -4.40
N ARG A 11 24.08 4.29 -4.83
CA ARG A 11 23.40 5.31 -4.04
C ARG A 11 21.98 5.49 -4.56
N TYR A 12 21.01 4.99 -3.81
CA TYR A 12 19.60 5.31 -4.02
C TYR A 12 19.23 6.50 -3.14
N PHE A 13 18.74 7.57 -3.76
CA PHE A 13 18.11 8.68 -3.03
C PHE A 13 16.65 8.33 -2.76
N GLY A 14 16.20 8.54 -1.53
CA GLY A 14 14.82 8.27 -1.15
C GLY A 14 14.50 8.95 0.18
N ASN A 15 13.20 9.20 0.38
CA ASN A 15 12.66 9.68 1.64
C ASN A 15 11.98 8.50 2.35
N ALA A 16 12.21 8.36 3.66
CA ALA A 16 11.51 7.38 4.45
C ALA A 16 10.13 7.93 4.83
N TYR A 17 9.06 7.24 4.42
CA TYR A 17 7.70 7.57 4.79
C TYR A 17 7.17 6.50 5.74
N ALA A 18 6.76 6.91 6.94
CA ALA A 18 6.16 6.00 7.92
C ALA A 18 4.67 5.72 7.65
N ASP A 19 4.07 6.52 6.78
CA ASP A 19 2.65 6.51 6.51
C ASP A 19 2.24 5.31 5.65
N GLY A 20 1.36 4.45 6.18
CA GLY A 20 1.00 3.20 5.51
C GLY A 20 2.08 2.12 5.56
N ALA A 21 3.19 2.34 6.27
CA ALA A 21 4.18 1.30 6.52
C ALA A 21 3.57 0.15 7.34
N ILE A 22 3.84 -1.09 6.95
CA ILE A 22 3.29 -2.28 7.59
C ILE A 22 4.43 -3.16 8.12
N CYS A 23 4.34 -3.52 9.41
CA CYS A 23 5.24 -4.45 10.09
C CYS A 23 4.43 -5.51 10.83
N ASN A 24 4.07 -6.59 10.12
CA ASN A 24 3.23 -7.65 10.66
C ASN A 24 3.96 -8.99 10.82
N SER A 25 3.37 -9.90 11.59
CA SER A 25 3.83 -11.29 11.75
C SER A 25 5.22 -11.40 12.41
N ALA A 26 6.26 -11.75 11.65
CA ALA A 26 7.64 -11.85 12.16
C ALA A 26 8.36 -10.49 12.21
N CYS A 27 7.85 -9.46 11.53
CA CYS A 27 8.49 -8.14 11.49
C CYS A 27 8.67 -7.48 12.88
N PRO A 28 7.70 -7.53 13.82
CA PRO A 28 7.90 -7.03 15.18
C PRO A 28 9.07 -7.68 15.93
N LEU A 29 9.41 -8.94 15.62
CA LEU A 29 10.59 -9.59 16.19
C LEU A 29 11.88 -8.96 15.65
N MET A 30 11.92 -8.64 14.35
CA MET A 30 13.04 -7.90 13.76
C MET A 30 13.15 -6.48 14.35
N LEU A 31 12.03 -5.78 14.51
CA LEU A 31 11.99 -4.45 15.13
C LEU A 31 12.54 -4.49 16.55
N ALA A 32 12.22 -5.53 17.32
CA ALA A 32 12.71 -5.71 18.68
C ALA A 32 14.25 -5.67 18.77
N GLY A 33 14.96 -6.09 17.73
CA GLY A 33 16.43 -6.02 17.66
C GLY A 33 17.03 -4.61 17.56
N GLY A 34 16.22 -3.59 17.28
CA GLY A 34 16.68 -2.21 17.19
C GLY A 34 17.04 -1.60 18.55
N ILE A 35 18.11 -0.80 18.60
CA ILE A 35 18.48 -0.01 19.80
C ILE A 35 17.53 1.18 19.97
N ARG A 36 17.18 1.85 18.87
CA ARG A 36 16.13 2.89 18.82
C ARG A 36 15.02 2.39 17.92
N ARG A 37 13.84 2.17 18.51
CA ARG A 37 12.68 1.55 17.87
C ARG A 37 11.55 2.57 17.86
N VAL A 38 11.25 3.08 16.68
CA VAL A 38 10.15 4.02 16.46
C VAL A 38 9.19 3.40 15.46
N VAL A 39 7.91 3.55 15.72
CA VAL A 39 6.84 3.19 14.80
C VAL A 39 6.12 4.49 14.55
N GLY A 40 6.12 4.96 13.30
CA GLY A 40 5.43 6.19 12.96
C GLY A 40 3.96 6.12 13.35
N GLN A 41 3.38 7.26 13.70
CA GLN A 41 2.01 7.39 14.18
C GLN A 41 0.96 6.72 13.26
N TRP A 42 1.28 6.60 11.97
CA TRP A 42 0.41 6.07 10.92
C TRP A 42 0.89 4.74 10.33
N ALA A 43 1.89 4.10 10.95
CA ALA A 43 2.32 2.76 10.60
C ALA A 43 1.46 1.70 11.30
N PHE A 44 1.33 0.55 10.64
CA PHE A 44 0.66 -0.63 11.19
C PHE A 44 1.72 -1.60 11.70
N LEU A 45 1.67 -1.90 13.00
CA LEU A 45 2.47 -2.96 13.58
C LEU A 45 1.55 -3.95 14.29
N GLY A 46 1.65 -5.23 13.91
CA GLY A 46 0.73 -6.25 14.40
C GLY A 46 1.36 -7.64 14.51
N VAL A 47 0.78 -8.45 15.40
CA VAL A 47 1.25 -9.80 15.71
C VAL A 47 0.12 -10.82 15.51
N HIS A 48 0.50 -12.08 15.27
CA HIS A 48 -0.40 -13.22 15.27
C HIS A 48 0.37 -14.50 15.62
N GLN A 49 -0.33 -15.59 15.97
CA GLN A 49 0.36 -16.82 16.38
C GLN A 49 1.18 -17.41 15.23
N ILE A 50 2.37 -17.93 15.55
CA ILE A 50 3.27 -18.51 14.55
C ILE A 50 2.72 -19.84 14.05
N THR A 51 2.58 -19.97 12.73
CA THR A 51 2.25 -21.26 12.09
C THR A 51 3.52 -22.03 11.75
N THR A 52 3.61 -23.29 12.19
CA THR A 52 4.73 -24.17 11.82
C THR A 52 4.31 -25.09 10.67
N THR A 53 5.03 -25.05 9.54
CA THR A 53 4.79 -25.97 8.42
C THR A 53 5.77 -27.14 8.50
N TYR A 54 5.24 -28.35 8.67
CA TYR A 54 6.02 -29.58 8.67
C TYR A 54 6.03 -30.20 7.28
N ILE A 55 7.22 -30.39 6.71
CA ILE A 55 7.40 -31.10 5.44
C ILE A 55 7.74 -32.56 5.76
N LYS A 56 6.84 -33.49 5.44
CA LYS A 56 7.10 -34.93 5.61
C LYS A 56 7.95 -35.41 4.45
N THR A 57 9.05 -36.07 4.77
CA THR A 57 9.96 -36.65 3.76
C THR A 57 10.15 -38.13 4.04
N LYS A 58 9.90 -38.97 3.03
CA LYS A 58 10.18 -40.41 3.09
C LYS A 58 11.63 -40.64 2.64
N LEU A 59 12.46 -41.09 3.56
CA LEU A 59 13.86 -41.45 3.31
C LEU A 59 13.98 -42.96 3.09
N GLN A 60 14.61 -43.37 2.00
CA GLN A 60 15.01 -44.75 1.75
C GLN A 60 16.49 -44.91 2.12
N TYR A 61 16.80 -45.94 2.91
CA TYR A 61 18.16 -46.24 3.34
C TYR A 61 18.65 -47.54 2.72
N ARG A 62 19.91 -47.56 2.26
CA ARG A 62 20.68 -48.78 2.02
C ARG A 62 21.62 -48.96 3.20
N THR A 63 21.40 -50.02 3.96
CA THR A 63 22.21 -50.34 5.13
C THR A 63 23.05 -51.59 4.86
N THR A 64 24.36 -51.48 5.00
CA THR A 64 25.29 -52.61 4.91
C THR A 64 25.58 -53.12 6.32
N TYR A 65 25.47 -54.42 6.54
CA TYR A 65 25.73 -55.06 7.83
C TYR A 65 26.83 -56.12 7.71
N ARG A 66 27.54 -56.38 8.81
CA ARG A 66 28.43 -57.53 8.99
C ARG A 66 28.00 -58.31 10.21
N VAL A 67 27.87 -59.62 10.09
CA VAL A 67 27.51 -60.49 11.20
C VAL A 67 28.78 -60.90 11.93
N VAL A 68 28.85 -60.65 13.24
CA VAL A 68 29.99 -61.04 14.10
C VAL A 68 29.42 -61.79 15.30
N GLY A 69 29.80 -63.06 15.47
CA GLY A 69 29.27 -63.92 16.55
C GLY A 69 27.75 -64.07 16.51
N GLY A 70 27.15 -64.23 15.31
CA GLY A 70 25.70 -64.36 15.13
C GLY A 70 24.90 -63.05 15.22
N LYS A 71 25.51 -61.92 15.58
CA LYS A 71 24.82 -60.62 15.71
C LYS A 71 25.13 -59.69 14.53
N LYS A 72 24.09 -59.10 13.92
CA LYS A 72 24.23 -58.11 12.84
C LYS A 72 24.81 -56.79 13.39
N LYS A 73 26.00 -56.39 12.96
CA LYS A 73 26.57 -55.06 13.18
C LYS A 73 26.41 -54.18 11.95
N ILE A 74 25.91 -52.96 12.13
CA ILE A 74 25.75 -51.97 11.05
C ILE A 74 27.13 -51.45 10.65
N LEU A 75 27.53 -51.64 9.40
CA LEU A 75 28.79 -51.10 8.86
C LEU A 75 28.59 -49.71 8.24
N SER A 76 27.49 -49.51 7.50
CA SER A 76 27.16 -48.20 6.93
C SER A 76 25.66 -48.08 6.66
N LYS A 77 25.12 -46.87 6.78
CA LYS A 77 23.73 -46.54 6.45
C LYS A 77 23.74 -45.33 5.51
N LYS A 78 23.43 -45.54 4.23
CA LYS A 78 23.40 -44.48 3.21
C LYS A 78 21.96 -44.16 2.82
N ILE A 79 21.65 -42.88 2.63
CA ILE A 79 20.37 -42.46 2.05
C ILE A 79 20.45 -42.72 0.54
N VAL A 80 19.51 -43.51 0.00
CA VAL A 80 19.44 -43.87 -1.43
C VAL A 80 18.21 -43.32 -2.14
N GLY A 81 17.31 -42.65 -1.41
CA GLY A 81 16.16 -41.98 -1.99
C GLY A 81 15.50 -41.02 -1.01
N ARG A 82 15.02 -39.89 -1.53
CA ARG A 82 14.25 -38.89 -0.78
C ARG A 82 12.98 -38.58 -1.57
N LYS A 83 11.81 -38.90 -1.03
CA LYS A 83 10.51 -38.57 -1.64
C LYS A 83 9.72 -37.65 -0.71
N ASN A 84 9.11 -36.61 -1.27
CA ASN A 84 8.18 -35.75 -0.53
C ASN A 84 6.91 -36.56 -0.17
N ALA A 85 6.45 -36.47 1.07
CA ALA A 85 5.30 -37.20 1.62
C ALA A 85 4.20 -36.25 2.13
N GLY A 86 4.14 -35.05 1.55
CA GLY A 86 3.18 -34.00 1.90
C GLY A 86 3.66 -33.05 2.98
N SER A 87 2.89 -32.00 3.25
CA SER A 87 3.12 -31.07 4.34
C SER A 87 1.85 -30.88 5.17
N TYR A 88 2.01 -30.55 6.45
CA TYR A 88 0.89 -30.15 7.31
C TYR A 88 1.29 -28.94 8.14
N LYS A 89 0.32 -28.10 8.49
CA LYS A 89 0.53 -26.91 9.31
C LYS A 89 -0.02 -27.16 10.71
N THR A 90 0.72 -26.73 11.73
CA THR A 90 0.19 -26.58 13.07
C THR A 90 0.05 -25.10 13.37
N TYR A 91 -1.13 -24.73 13.87
CA TYR A 91 -1.46 -23.33 14.14
C TYR A 91 -1.04 -22.93 15.56
N GLU A 92 -0.94 -23.88 16.48
CA GLU A 92 -0.50 -23.64 17.85
C GLU A 92 1.02 -23.56 17.96
N MET A 93 1.47 -22.57 18.73
CA MET A 93 2.88 -22.40 19.08
C MET A 93 3.31 -23.50 20.05
N SER A 94 4.33 -24.27 19.69
CA SER A 94 4.87 -25.28 20.60
C SER A 94 5.57 -24.61 21.79
N LYS A 95 5.56 -25.25 22.96
CA LYS A 95 6.23 -24.76 24.18
C LYS A 95 7.72 -24.42 23.97
N SER A 96 8.40 -25.14 23.06
CA SER A 96 9.81 -24.89 22.75
C SER A 96 10.01 -23.62 21.93
N VAL A 97 9.11 -23.32 20.99
CA VAL A 97 9.11 -22.07 20.22
C VAL A 97 8.77 -20.90 21.13
N GLU A 98 7.74 -21.05 21.96
CA GLU A 98 7.36 -20.03 22.95
C GLU A 98 8.54 -19.66 23.86
N LYS A 99 9.23 -20.66 24.42
CA LYS A 99 10.40 -20.42 25.28
C LYS A 99 11.52 -19.68 24.54
N ARG A 100 11.77 -19.99 23.27
CA ARG A 100 12.79 -19.31 22.46
C ARG A 100 12.42 -17.86 22.17
N LEU A 101 11.17 -17.59 21.81
CA LEU A 101 10.70 -16.22 21.57
C LEU A 101 10.67 -15.39 22.84
N ALA A 102 10.24 -15.99 23.96
CA ALA A 102 10.28 -15.32 25.25
C ALA A 102 11.71 -14.93 25.64
N ALA A 103 12.68 -15.82 25.45
CA ALA A 103 14.10 -15.53 25.70
C ALA A 103 14.60 -14.41 24.79
N TYR A 104 14.31 -14.47 23.49
CA TYR A 104 14.71 -13.45 22.52
C TYR A 104 14.11 -12.08 22.86
N LEU A 105 12.81 -11.98 23.09
CA LEU A 105 12.15 -10.71 23.44
C LEU A 105 12.71 -10.14 24.74
N ASN A 106 12.97 -10.99 25.74
CA ASN A 106 13.57 -10.56 26.99
C ASN A 106 15.01 -10.04 26.79
N GLU A 107 15.82 -10.71 25.97
CA GLU A 107 17.17 -10.25 25.60
C GLU A 107 17.14 -8.89 24.90
N MET A 108 16.13 -8.66 24.05
CA MET A 108 15.89 -7.38 23.37
C MET A 108 15.19 -6.33 24.25
N GLY A 109 14.94 -6.64 25.53
CA GLY A 109 14.29 -5.73 26.48
C GLY A 109 12.80 -5.46 26.21
N VAL A 110 12.12 -6.35 25.47
CA VAL A 110 10.69 -6.29 25.16
C VAL A 110 9.89 -7.12 26.16
N GLY A 111 8.79 -6.55 26.65
CA GLY A 111 7.90 -7.14 27.64
C GLY A 111 7.11 -8.34 27.11
N ARG A 112 6.81 -9.28 28.02
CA ARG A 112 6.13 -10.55 27.69
C ARG A 112 4.75 -10.40 27.08
N ALA A 113 4.05 -9.29 27.32
CA ALA A 113 2.70 -9.07 26.81
C ALA A 113 2.62 -9.08 25.27
N VAL A 114 3.70 -8.74 24.57
CA VAL A 114 3.78 -8.87 23.10
C VAL A 114 3.67 -10.34 22.67
N LEU A 115 4.37 -11.23 23.38
CA LEU A 115 4.31 -12.68 23.10
C LEU A 115 2.94 -13.27 23.44
N GLU A 116 2.31 -12.85 24.54
CA GLU A 116 0.97 -13.32 24.87
C GLU A 116 -0.06 -12.83 23.85
N THR A 117 0.03 -11.58 23.41
CA THR A 117 -0.82 -11.05 22.32
C THR A 117 -0.62 -11.85 21.04
N MET A 118 0.63 -12.17 20.70
CA MET A 118 0.97 -13.03 19.55
C MET A 118 0.32 -14.41 19.68
N LYS A 119 0.43 -15.07 20.84
CA LYS A 119 -0.17 -16.41 21.07
C LYS A 119 -1.70 -16.40 21.00
N ASN A 120 -2.33 -15.37 21.55
CA ASN A 120 -3.78 -15.28 21.64
C ASN A 120 -4.45 -14.83 20.34
N THR A 121 -3.67 -14.38 19.36
CA THR A 121 -4.20 -13.90 18.07
C THR A 121 -4.19 -15.03 17.04
N PRO A 122 -5.34 -15.40 16.46
CA PRO A 122 -5.44 -16.44 15.43
C PRO A 122 -4.52 -16.19 14.23
N ALA A 123 -3.96 -17.25 13.63
CA ALA A 123 -3.06 -17.13 12.47
C ALA A 123 -3.75 -16.59 11.21
N SER A 124 -5.09 -16.65 11.17
CA SER A 124 -5.93 -16.07 10.13
C SER A 124 -6.21 -14.58 10.31
N SER A 125 -5.70 -13.97 11.38
CA SER A 125 -5.95 -12.56 11.74
C SER A 125 -4.65 -11.88 12.18
N ILE A 126 -4.67 -10.55 12.27
CA ILE A 126 -3.52 -9.77 12.76
C ILE A 126 -4.05 -8.81 13.82
N GLN A 127 -3.52 -8.92 15.03
CA GLN A 127 -3.82 -7.99 16.10
C GLN A 127 -2.87 -6.80 15.97
N ARG A 128 -3.43 -5.65 15.61
CA ARG A 128 -2.70 -4.38 15.63
C ARG A 128 -2.40 -4.01 17.08
N LEU A 129 -1.15 -3.62 17.35
CA LEU A 129 -0.74 -3.09 18.64
C LEU A 129 -0.98 -1.58 18.67
N ALA A 130 -1.50 -1.05 19.77
CA ALA A 130 -1.63 0.39 19.95
C ALA A 130 -0.25 1.01 20.30
N PRO A 131 0.07 2.22 19.84
CA PRO A 131 1.38 2.84 20.11
C PRO A 131 1.74 2.91 21.60
N TYR A 132 0.76 3.19 22.45
CA TYR A 132 0.96 3.25 23.90
C TYR A 132 1.27 1.86 24.49
N ASP A 133 0.59 0.81 24.05
CA ASP A 133 0.88 -0.57 24.47
C ASP A 133 2.27 -1.01 24.01
N MET A 134 2.66 -0.61 22.78
CA MET A 134 4.02 -0.86 22.29
C MET A 134 5.06 -0.17 23.18
N LEU A 135 4.80 1.05 23.67
CA LEU A 135 5.71 1.74 24.57
C LEU A 135 5.76 1.09 25.96
N GLN A 136 4.61 0.74 26.53
CA GLN A 136 4.54 0.08 27.84
C GLN A 136 5.23 -1.29 27.83
N THR A 137 5.05 -2.04 26.75
CA THR A 137 5.74 -3.31 26.54
C THR A 137 7.17 -3.13 26.04
N LYS A 138 7.65 -1.89 25.89
CA LYS A 138 8.98 -1.55 25.37
C LYS A 138 9.25 -2.12 23.98
N LEU A 139 8.24 -2.49 23.21
CA LEU A 139 8.41 -2.87 21.80
C LEU A 139 8.89 -1.68 20.96
N VAL A 140 8.41 -0.48 21.27
CA VAL A 140 9.03 0.78 20.82
C VAL A 140 9.80 1.41 21.97
N THR A 141 10.85 2.15 21.66
CA THR A 141 11.65 2.89 22.65
C THR A 141 11.12 4.30 22.89
N SER A 142 10.36 4.85 21.95
CA SER A 142 9.69 6.16 22.07
C SER A 142 8.48 6.24 21.13
N LEU A 143 7.65 7.26 21.31
CA LEU A 143 6.53 7.61 20.41
C LEU A 143 6.94 8.64 19.35
N ASP A 144 8.25 8.79 19.12
CA ASP A 144 8.78 9.76 18.19
C ASP A 144 8.47 9.40 16.73
N ALA A 145 8.55 10.39 15.85
CA ALA A 145 8.45 10.19 14.41
C ALA A 145 9.70 9.49 13.84
N VAL A 146 9.50 8.75 12.74
CA VAL A 146 10.60 8.14 11.96
C VAL A 146 11.58 9.19 11.45
N ASP A 147 11.12 10.43 11.26
CA ASP A 147 11.95 11.58 10.89
C ASP A 147 13.14 11.80 11.84
N LEU A 148 13.05 11.38 13.12
CA LEU A 148 14.20 11.44 14.02
C LEU A 148 15.37 10.54 13.62
N LEU A 149 15.15 9.58 12.71
CA LEU A 149 16.19 8.71 12.18
C LEU A 149 16.64 9.11 10.77
N THR A 150 15.82 9.87 10.03
CA THR A 150 16.02 10.07 8.59
C THR A 150 15.98 11.53 8.14
N ALA A 151 15.56 12.47 8.98
CA ALA A 151 15.44 13.88 8.59
C ALA A 151 16.79 14.51 8.28
N ALA A 152 16.81 15.36 7.25
CA ALA A 152 18.01 16.11 6.85
C ALA A 152 18.55 17.06 7.94
N THR A 153 17.70 17.44 8.91
CA THR A 153 18.09 18.25 10.07
C THR A 153 19.12 17.54 10.95
N LEU A 154 19.15 16.20 10.97
CA LEU A 154 20.16 15.40 11.68
C LEU A 154 21.58 15.69 11.17
N CYS A 155 21.71 16.06 9.90
CA CYS A 155 22.99 16.35 9.28
C CYS A 155 23.47 17.79 9.51
N LYS A 156 22.68 18.58 10.23
CA LYS A 156 23.01 19.94 10.66
C LYS A 156 23.22 20.03 12.18
N ALA A 157 23.07 18.91 12.90
CA ALA A 157 23.29 18.84 14.34
C ALA A 157 24.80 18.86 14.69
N ASP A 158 25.12 19.25 15.92
CA ASP A 158 26.48 19.17 16.47
C ASP A 158 26.47 18.31 17.75
N PRO A 159 27.12 17.14 17.76
CA PRO A 159 27.87 16.54 16.65
C PRO A 159 26.95 16.00 15.54
N VAL A 160 27.48 15.97 14.31
CA VAL A 160 26.75 15.46 13.14
C VAL A 160 26.38 13.99 13.36
N ALA A 161 25.12 13.64 13.07
CA ALA A 161 24.64 12.28 13.22
C ALA A 161 25.42 11.29 12.33
N ALA A 162 25.71 10.09 12.84
CA ALA A 162 26.57 9.11 12.16
C ALA A 162 26.03 8.59 10.81
N ASN A 163 24.71 8.70 10.59
CA ASN A 163 24.05 8.31 9.35
C ASN A 163 24.09 9.41 8.26
N CYS A 164 24.68 10.57 8.55
CA CYS A 164 24.85 11.65 7.59
C CYS A 164 26.13 11.48 6.76
N ARG A 165 26.03 11.81 5.47
CA ARG A 165 27.15 11.81 4.53
C ARG A 165 27.08 13.03 3.63
N GLU A 166 28.23 13.57 3.27
CA GLU A 166 28.31 14.61 2.24
C GLU A 166 27.87 14.05 0.88
N ILE A 167 26.97 14.77 0.23
CA ILE A 167 26.54 14.51 -1.15
C ILE A 167 27.33 15.49 -2.03
N PRO A 168 28.17 15.02 -2.96
CA PRO A 168 28.87 15.91 -3.89
C PRO A 168 27.84 16.74 -4.66
N ALA A 169 28.02 18.06 -4.70
CA ALA A 169 27.15 18.93 -5.48
C ALA A 169 27.24 18.54 -6.97
N PRO A 170 26.11 18.44 -7.70
CA PRO A 170 26.17 18.39 -9.15
C PRO A 170 26.84 19.67 -9.66
N ALA A 171 27.74 19.53 -10.64
CA ALA A 171 28.34 20.68 -11.31
C ALA A 171 27.23 21.44 -12.06
N GLY A 172 26.75 22.53 -11.46
CA GLY A 172 25.79 23.44 -12.06
C GLY A 172 24.47 23.54 -11.29
N HIS A 173 24.13 24.78 -10.93
CA HIS A 173 22.90 25.27 -10.29
C HIS A 173 22.92 25.22 -8.76
N VAL A 174 23.64 26.20 -8.22
CA VAL A 174 23.50 26.66 -6.83
C VAL A 174 22.13 27.28 -6.64
N VAL A 175 21.20 26.57 -6.00
CA VAL A 175 20.06 27.21 -5.34
C VAL A 175 20.52 27.58 -3.93
N ALA A 176 20.78 28.86 -3.72
CA ALA A 176 21.12 29.39 -2.40
C ALA A 176 19.91 29.22 -1.48
N TYR A 177 20.06 28.43 -0.42
CA TYR A 177 19.06 28.37 0.65
C TYR A 177 19.13 29.68 1.44
N ALA A 178 18.07 30.49 1.31
CA ALA A 178 17.90 31.68 2.12
C ALA A 178 17.79 31.32 3.61
N LYS A 179 18.42 32.16 4.45
CA LYS A 179 18.41 32.05 5.91
C LYS A 179 16.96 32.22 6.43
N PRO A 180 16.50 31.46 7.45
CA PRO A 180 15.13 31.62 7.94
C PRO A 180 14.98 32.97 8.63
N ALA A 181 13.96 33.75 8.24
CA ALA A 181 13.49 34.89 9.01
C ALA A 181 12.68 34.39 10.23
N PRO A 182 12.67 35.13 11.36
CA PRO A 182 11.95 34.73 12.55
C PRO A 182 10.44 34.68 12.30
N ALA A 183 9.80 33.68 12.90
CA ALA A 183 8.41 33.32 12.69
C ALA A 183 7.45 34.49 12.97
N ALA A 184 6.77 34.95 11.91
CA ALA A 184 5.53 35.70 12.03
C ALA A 184 4.36 34.71 12.00
N SER A 185 3.30 35.07 12.73
CA SER A 185 2.05 34.31 12.88
C SER A 185 1.50 33.81 11.55
N VAL A 186 1.29 32.49 11.48
CA VAL A 186 0.76 31.77 10.32
C VAL A 186 -0.72 32.13 10.11
N GLU A 187 -1.01 32.93 9.09
CA GLU A 187 -2.22 32.73 8.30
C GLU A 187 -1.96 31.56 7.32
N PRO A 188 -2.95 30.70 7.04
CA PRO A 188 -2.73 29.48 6.28
C PRO A 188 -2.31 29.81 4.85
N GLU A 189 -1.05 29.51 4.56
CA GLU A 189 -0.40 29.67 3.28
C GLU A 189 -1.05 28.71 2.27
N THR A 190 -1.63 29.27 1.22
CA THR A 190 -2.14 28.55 0.06
C THR A 190 -1.02 27.76 -0.57
N ALA A 191 -1.06 26.43 -0.42
CA ALA A 191 -0.14 25.51 -1.09
C ALA A 191 -0.17 25.75 -2.61
N HIS A 192 0.94 26.22 -3.16
CA HIS A 192 1.18 26.16 -4.60
C HIS A 192 1.28 24.68 -5.00
N ARG A 193 0.24 24.21 -5.71
CA ARG A 193 0.17 22.91 -6.38
C ARG A 193 1.40 22.75 -7.28
N ALA A 194 2.22 21.73 -7.04
CA ALA A 194 3.13 21.24 -8.07
C ALA A 194 2.31 20.85 -9.31
N ASP A 195 2.87 21.03 -10.50
CA ASP A 195 2.21 20.84 -11.80
C ASP A 195 1.77 19.38 -11.99
N VAL A 196 0.59 19.04 -11.48
CA VAL A 196 -0.05 17.75 -11.69
C VAL A 196 -0.70 17.79 -13.07
N GLY A 197 -0.09 17.11 -14.04
CA GLY A 197 -0.58 17.03 -15.42
C GLY A 197 -2.03 16.55 -15.52
N ASP A 198 -2.60 16.68 -16.72
CA ASP A 198 -3.97 16.25 -17.00
C ASP A 198 -4.22 14.79 -16.58
N MET A 199 -5.45 14.50 -16.17
CA MET A 199 -5.86 13.18 -15.71
C MET A 199 -5.53 12.09 -16.73
N ARG A 200 -4.78 11.09 -16.26
CA ARG A 200 -4.42 9.88 -17.01
C ARG A 200 -5.14 8.67 -16.43
N PHE A 201 -5.46 7.73 -17.32
CA PHE A 201 -6.07 6.46 -16.97
C PHE A 201 -5.18 5.33 -17.47
N VAL A 202 -4.73 4.46 -16.57
CA VAL A 202 -3.92 3.28 -16.93
C VAL A 202 -4.41 2.04 -16.19
N LEU A 203 -4.25 0.88 -16.82
CA LEU A 203 -4.55 -0.41 -16.20
C LEU A 203 -3.38 -0.83 -15.30
N VAL A 204 -3.68 -1.23 -14.07
CA VAL A 204 -2.68 -1.61 -13.07
C VAL A 204 -3.04 -2.96 -12.47
N ARG A 205 -2.02 -3.79 -12.23
CA ARG A 205 -2.12 -5.05 -11.49
C ARG A 205 -1.33 -4.95 -10.19
N GLY A 206 -1.92 -5.49 -9.12
CA GLY A 206 -1.23 -5.64 -7.85
C GLY A 206 -0.02 -6.56 -7.96
N ARG A 207 0.93 -6.44 -7.03
CA ARG A 207 2.01 -7.41 -6.86
C ARG A 207 2.20 -7.74 -5.41
N SER A 208 2.09 -9.01 -5.07
CA SER A 208 2.29 -9.49 -3.71
C SER A 208 2.45 -11.00 -3.70
N PHE A 209 3.36 -11.50 -2.86
CA PHE A 209 3.49 -12.94 -2.58
C PHE A 209 2.17 -13.58 -2.09
N LEU A 210 1.21 -12.76 -1.63
CA LEU A 210 -0.11 -13.22 -1.20
C LEU A 210 -1.04 -13.55 -2.37
N CYS A 211 -0.93 -12.87 -3.52
CA CYS A 211 -1.83 -13.07 -4.67
C CYS A 211 -1.14 -13.49 -5.96
N ASP A 212 0.17 -13.32 -6.10
CA ASP A 212 0.89 -13.65 -7.34
C ASP A 212 0.60 -15.10 -7.78
N PRO A 213 0.25 -15.34 -9.07
CA PRO A 213 0.18 -14.37 -10.18
C PRO A 213 -1.20 -13.70 -10.39
N ASN A 214 -2.17 -13.98 -9.53
CA ASN A 214 -3.59 -13.64 -9.67
C ASN A 214 -3.99 -12.38 -8.87
N CYS A 215 -3.11 -11.40 -8.77
CA CYS A 215 -3.41 -10.16 -8.05
C CYS A 215 -4.53 -9.35 -8.72
N PRO A 216 -5.27 -8.54 -7.94
CA PRO A 216 -6.37 -7.76 -8.47
C PRO A 216 -5.87 -6.68 -9.42
N GLU A 217 -6.70 -6.35 -10.41
CA GLU A 217 -6.49 -5.25 -11.36
C GLU A 217 -7.40 -4.05 -11.05
N TRP A 218 -6.95 -2.85 -11.38
CA TRP A 218 -7.74 -1.63 -11.26
C TRP A 218 -7.33 -0.61 -12.33
N ILE A 219 -8.18 0.41 -12.50
CA ILE A 219 -7.87 1.58 -13.31
C ILE A 219 -7.29 2.64 -12.39
N SER A 220 -6.03 3.03 -12.59
CA SER A 220 -5.45 4.19 -11.93
C SER A 220 -5.88 5.45 -12.66
N ALA A 221 -6.54 6.38 -11.95
CA ALA A 221 -7.05 7.65 -12.44
C ALA A 221 -6.36 8.80 -11.70
N GLU A 222 -5.25 9.28 -12.25
CA GLU A 222 -4.40 10.25 -11.57
C GLU A 222 -4.24 11.54 -12.39
N GLY A 223 -4.43 12.68 -11.73
CA GLY A 223 -4.12 13.99 -12.30
C GLY A 223 -5.25 15.01 -12.24
N THR A 224 -5.06 16.14 -12.90
CA THR A 224 -6.06 17.22 -12.95
C THR A 224 -7.21 16.86 -13.89
N ILE A 225 -8.45 16.94 -13.42
CA ILE A 225 -9.63 16.74 -14.28
C ILE A 225 -9.68 17.86 -15.32
N SER A 226 -9.69 17.49 -16.59
CA SER A 226 -9.78 18.41 -17.72
C SER A 226 -10.99 18.09 -18.59
N ALA A 227 -11.24 18.91 -19.60
CA ALA A 227 -12.30 18.64 -20.59
C ALA A 227 -12.05 17.33 -21.37
N GLN A 228 -10.81 16.86 -21.44
CA GLN A 228 -10.41 15.63 -22.14
C GLN A 228 -10.52 14.38 -21.26
N THR A 229 -10.66 14.52 -19.94
CA THR A 229 -10.80 13.40 -19.00
C THR A 229 -11.86 12.37 -19.43
N PRO A 230 -13.09 12.74 -19.84
CA PRO A 230 -14.10 11.75 -20.22
C PRO A 230 -13.71 10.93 -21.46
N GLU A 231 -13.03 11.55 -22.42
CA GLU A 231 -12.58 10.88 -23.65
C GLU A 231 -11.46 9.89 -23.34
N ARG A 232 -10.48 10.27 -22.52
CA ARG A 232 -9.40 9.36 -22.11
C ARG A 232 -9.93 8.18 -21.29
N LEU A 233 -10.90 8.42 -20.41
CA LEU A 233 -11.55 7.34 -19.68
C LEU A 233 -12.27 6.38 -20.63
N ARG A 234 -13.05 6.91 -21.60
CA ARG A 234 -13.73 6.10 -22.61
C ARG A 234 -12.77 5.22 -23.40
N GLN A 235 -11.65 5.78 -23.86
CA GLN A 235 -10.63 5.04 -24.61
C GLN A 235 -10.07 3.85 -23.82
N LEU A 236 -9.79 4.02 -22.52
CA LEU A 236 -9.35 2.91 -21.68
C LEU A 236 -10.47 1.88 -21.48
N LEU A 237 -11.69 2.33 -21.22
CA LEU A 237 -12.85 1.45 -21.02
C LEU A 237 -13.15 0.60 -22.25
N ASP A 238 -12.97 1.16 -23.45
CA ASP A 238 -13.13 0.43 -24.70
C ASP A 238 -12.01 -0.60 -24.89
N THR A 239 -10.79 -0.32 -24.40
CA THR A 239 -9.65 -1.26 -24.42
C THR A 239 -9.87 -2.46 -23.49
N ILE A 240 -10.48 -2.27 -22.32
CA ILE A 240 -10.72 -3.38 -21.37
C ILE A 240 -12.05 -4.12 -21.62
N GLY A 241 -12.90 -3.63 -22.52
CA GLY A 241 -14.15 -4.27 -22.92
C GLY A 241 -15.22 -4.29 -21.83
N ASP A 242 -15.79 -5.47 -21.55
CA ASP A 242 -16.87 -5.66 -20.57
C ASP A 242 -16.38 -5.81 -19.13
N ARG A 243 -15.06 -5.79 -18.91
CA ARG A 243 -14.46 -5.96 -17.58
C ARG A 243 -14.82 -4.79 -16.67
N ARG A 244 -15.34 -5.10 -15.48
CA ARG A 244 -15.66 -4.10 -14.46
C ARG A 244 -14.52 -3.99 -13.46
N LEU A 245 -13.61 -3.07 -13.74
CA LEU A 245 -12.48 -2.80 -12.87
C LEU A 245 -12.77 -1.57 -11.99
N PRO A 246 -12.38 -1.60 -10.71
CA PRO A 246 -12.50 -0.44 -9.84
C PRO A 246 -11.61 0.69 -10.35
N VAL A 247 -12.07 1.94 -10.19
CA VAL A 247 -11.31 3.15 -10.54
C VAL A 247 -10.73 3.76 -9.25
N VAL A 248 -9.41 3.83 -9.17
CA VAL A 248 -8.68 4.45 -8.05
C VAL A 248 -8.32 5.88 -8.44
N ILE A 249 -8.94 6.87 -7.79
CA ILE A 249 -8.85 8.28 -8.12
C ILE A 249 -7.88 9.00 -7.18
N ASN A 250 -6.91 9.69 -7.76
CA ASN A 250 -6.06 10.65 -7.08
C ASN A 250 -6.03 11.96 -7.88
N SER A 251 -6.79 12.96 -7.45
CA SER A 251 -6.99 14.18 -8.22
C SER A 251 -7.13 15.42 -7.32
N PRO A 252 -6.44 16.52 -7.63
CA PRO A 252 -6.67 17.82 -6.98
C PRO A 252 -8.00 18.47 -7.42
N GLY A 253 -8.74 17.84 -8.34
CA GLY A 253 -9.94 18.37 -8.99
C GLY A 253 -9.64 18.95 -10.37
N GLY A 254 -10.40 19.98 -10.76
CA GLY A 254 -10.27 20.63 -12.07
C GLY A 254 -11.62 20.98 -12.68
N ASP A 255 -11.80 20.64 -13.96
CA ASP A 255 -12.98 20.99 -14.74
C ASP A 255 -14.25 20.26 -14.26
N VAL A 256 -15.29 21.04 -13.98
CA VAL A 256 -16.57 20.53 -13.45
C VAL A 256 -17.33 19.73 -14.49
N LEU A 257 -17.30 20.13 -15.76
CA LEU A 257 -18.01 19.42 -16.82
C LEU A 257 -17.33 18.08 -17.14
N GLY A 258 -16.01 18.05 -17.17
CA GLY A 258 -15.19 16.85 -17.25
C GLY A 258 -15.49 15.89 -16.11
N ALA A 259 -15.56 16.38 -14.86
CA ALA A 259 -15.92 15.54 -13.71
C ALA A 259 -17.33 14.94 -13.81
N LEU A 260 -18.32 15.74 -14.22
CA LEU A 260 -19.71 15.30 -14.43
C LEU A 260 -19.78 14.22 -15.53
N ALA A 261 -19.09 14.43 -16.65
CA ALA A 261 -19.10 13.50 -17.78
C ALA A 261 -18.35 12.21 -17.47
N ALA A 262 -17.18 12.29 -16.83
CA ALA A 262 -16.43 11.11 -16.39
C ALA A 262 -17.22 10.29 -15.35
N GLY A 263 -17.85 10.96 -14.38
CA GLY A 263 -18.69 10.30 -13.39
C GLY A 263 -19.92 9.61 -13.99
N LYS A 264 -20.52 10.15 -15.06
CA LYS A 264 -21.56 9.46 -15.83
C LYS A 264 -21.05 8.19 -16.49
N LEU A 265 -19.88 8.23 -17.14
CA LEU A 265 -19.26 7.03 -17.75
C LEU A 265 -18.99 5.94 -16.71
N ILE A 266 -18.49 6.33 -15.53
CA ILE A 266 -18.28 5.42 -14.38
C ILE A 266 -19.60 4.75 -13.98
N ARG A 267 -20.68 5.54 -13.84
CA ARG A 267 -22.01 5.03 -13.48
C ARG A 267 -22.57 4.08 -14.55
N GLU A 268 -22.49 4.46 -15.81
CA GLU A 268 -22.99 3.71 -16.96
C GLU A 268 -22.32 2.33 -17.07
N ARG A 269 -21.00 2.27 -16.83
CA ARG A 269 -20.23 1.01 -16.80
C ARG A 269 -20.34 0.24 -15.47
N LYS A 270 -21.08 0.78 -14.49
CA LYS A 270 -21.28 0.19 -13.15
C LYS A 270 -19.97 -0.06 -12.41
N LEU A 271 -19.04 0.88 -12.48
CA LEU A 271 -17.72 0.73 -11.87
C LEU A 271 -17.75 1.14 -10.40
N ASP A 272 -16.99 0.41 -9.59
CA ASP A 272 -16.66 0.82 -8.24
C ASP A 272 -15.52 1.83 -8.27
N VAL A 273 -15.48 2.71 -7.27
CA VAL A 273 -14.49 3.79 -7.20
C VAL A 273 -13.95 3.97 -5.79
N ALA A 274 -12.66 4.24 -5.69
CA ALA A 274 -12.01 4.58 -4.44
C ALA A 274 -11.09 5.80 -4.59
N VAL A 275 -10.90 6.54 -3.50
CA VAL A 275 -9.85 7.57 -3.41
C VAL A 275 -8.63 6.98 -2.73
N ALA A 276 -7.54 6.87 -3.49
CA ALA A 276 -6.21 6.46 -3.07
C ALA A 276 -5.20 6.85 -4.16
N ARG A 277 -3.91 6.85 -3.84
CA ARG A 277 -2.85 7.03 -4.83
C ARG A 277 -2.36 5.67 -5.33
N THR A 278 -2.05 5.56 -6.61
CA THR A 278 -1.35 4.37 -7.14
C THR A 278 0.16 4.61 -7.09
N ASP A 279 0.86 3.73 -6.40
CA ASP A 279 2.32 3.69 -6.39
C ASP A 279 2.80 2.60 -7.35
N PHE A 280 3.45 3.00 -8.44
CA PHE A 280 3.88 2.09 -9.49
C PHE A 280 5.21 1.42 -9.11
N ILE A 281 5.31 0.12 -9.35
CA ILE A 281 6.51 -0.68 -9.08
C ILE A 281 7.24 -0.97 -10.38
N GLY A 282 8.47 -0.48 -10.49
CA GLY A 282 9.33 -0.71 -11.64
C GLY A 282 9.06 0.26 -12.78
N CYS A 283 7.93 0.09 -13.49
CA CYS A 283 7.55 0.95 -14.61
C CYS A 283 6.45 1.95 -14.26
N GLU A 284 6.73 3.23 -14.49
CA GLU A 284 5.78 4.33 -14.29
C GLU A 284 5.31 4.89 -15.64
N PRO A 285 4.00 5.23 -15.80
CA PRO A 285 3.46 5.72 -17.06
C PRO A 285 4.13 6.96 -17.65
N ASP A 286 4.61 7.87 -16.80
CA ASP A 286 5.12 9.19 -17.24
C ASP A 286 6.65 9.22 -17.43
N LYS A 287 7.33 8.07 -17.26
CA LYS A 287 8.77 7.96 -17.48
C LYS A 287 9.08 7.62 -18.94
N ALA A 288 9.89 8.46 -19.59
CA ALA A 288 10.47 8.15 -20.89
C ALA A 288 11.20 6.78 -20.87
N ASP A 289 11.02 6.01 -21.93
CA ASP A 289 11.51 4.62 -22.09
C ASP A 289 10.82 3.57 -21.21
N CYS A 290 9.63 3.88 -20.67
CA CYS A 290 8.85 2.95 -19.87
C CYS A 290 7.51 2.61 -20.53
N THR A 291 7.38 1.40 -21.04
CA THR A 291 6.12 0.87 -21.57
C THR A 291 5.68 -0.30 -20.68
N ALA A 292 4.41 -0.34 -20.31
CA ALA A 292 3.85 -1.44 -19.56
C ALA A 292 3.93 -2.75 -20.36
N GLU A 293 4.22 -3.84 -19.67
CA GLU A 293 4.14 -5.19 -20.22
C GLU A 293 2.67 -5.54 -20.47
N ASP A 294 2.33 -5.94 -21.70
CA ASP A 294 0.95 -6.17 -22.16
C ASP A 294 -0.03 -5.01 -21.90
N GLY A 295 0.47 -3.78 -21.78
CA GLY A 295 -0.35 -2.61 -21.46
C GLY A 295 -0.83 -2.56 -20.00
N VAL A 296 -0.30 -3.41 -19.12
CA VAL A 296 -0.64 -3.48 -17.69
C VAL A 296 0.55 -3.05 -16.84
N TYR A 297 0.38 -1.96 -16.09
CA TYR A 297 1.39 -1.52 -15.13
C TYR A 297 1.31 -2.36 -13.85
N VAL A 298 2.39 -2.39 -13.09
CA VAL A 298 2.42 -3.03 -11.76
C VAL A 298 2.43 -1.96 -10.70
N GLY A 299 1.62 -2.11 -9.65
CA GLY A 299 1.58 -1.12 -8.58
C GLY A 299 0.89 -1.60 -7.31
N LEU A 300 0.75 -0.67 -6.37
CA LEU A 300 0.02 -0.81 -5.12
C LEU A 300 -0.85 0.44 -4.90
N THR A 301 -1.91 0.30 -4.12
CA THR A 301 -2.73 1.43 -3.68
C THR A 301 -2.27 1.95 -2.33
N ILE A 302 -2.21 3.27 -2.18
CA ILE A 302 -1.86 3.97 -0.94
C ILE A 302 -3.00 4.91 -0.57
N ASP A 303 -3.81 4.52 0.42
CA ASP A 303 -4.97 5.33 0.87
C ASP A 303 -4.57 6.71 1.39
N ALA A 304 -3.43 6.79 2.06
CA ALA A 304 -3.05 7.93 2.89
C ALA A 304 -2.58 9.16 2.12
N SER A 305 -2.16 8.95 0.88
CA SER A 305 -1.78 10.00 -0.06
C SER A 305 -2.80 10.18 -1.17
N GLY A 306 -3.97 9.54 -1.05
CA GLY A 306 -5.09 9.76 -1.96
C GLY A 306 -5.68 11.14 -1.74
N GLU A 307 -5.74 11.94 -2.79
CA GLU A 307 -6.39 13.24 -2.82
C GLU A 307 -7.62 13.21 -3.73
N CYS A 308 -8.69 13.86 -3.30
CA CYS A 308 -9.85 14.13 -4.12
C CYS A 308 -10.38 15.54 -3.82
N GLY A 309 -9.81 16.54 -4.49
CA GLY A 309 -10.13 17.96 -4.29
C GLY A 309 -11.16 18.51 -5.27
N ALA A 310 -11.80 19.61 -4.89
CA ALA A 310 -12.62 20.47 -5.76
C ALA A 310 -13.72 19.72 -6.56
N ALA A 311 -13.49 19.49 -7.85
CA ALA A 311 -14.44 18.79 -8.73
C ALA A 311 -14.36 17.25 -8.64
N CYS A 312 -13.30 16.69 -8.04
CA CYS A 312 -13.14 15.24 -7.91
C CYS A 312 -14.29 14.53 -7.17
N PRO A 313 -14.85 15.06 -6.06
CA PRO A 313 -16.01 14.45 -5.40
C PRO A 313 -17.24 14.27 -6.30
N ILE A 314 -17.37 15.08 -7.36
CA ILE A 314 -18.42 14.93 -8.37
C ILE A 314 -18.16 13.68 -9.22
N MET A 315 -16.93 13.48 -9.68
CA MET A 315 -16.55 12.26 -10.41
C MET A 315 -16.71 11.02 -9.53
N LEU A 316 -16.26 11.09 -8.27
CA LEU A 316 -16.41 10.03 -7.27
C LEU A 316 -17.87 9.60 -7.07
N ALA A 317 -18.81 10.56 -7.05
CA ALA A 317 -20.24 10.26 -6.89
C ALA A 317 -20.80 9.31 -7.98
N GLY A 318 -20.13 9.23 -9.14
CA GLY A 318 -20.50 8.34 -10.25
C GLY A 318 -20.42 6.86 -9.93
N GLY A 319 -19.58 6.44 -8.97
CA GLY A 319 -19.35 5.03 -8.67
C GLY A 319 -20.51 4.29 -8.02
N VAL A 320 -20.56 2.97 -8.23
CA VAL A 320 -21.57 2.08 -7.60
C VAL A 320 -21.25 1.87 -6.12
N ARG A 321 -20.09 1.33 -5.79
CA ARG A 321 -19.47 1.44 -4.46
C ARG A 321 -18.45 2.58 -4.48
N ARG A 322 -18.47 3.41 -3.44
CA ARG A 322 -17.68 4.64 -3.33
C ARG A 322 -16.93 4.62 -2.00
N LEU A 323 -15.62 4.38 -2.06
CA LEU A 323 -14.78 4.22 -0.88
C LEU A 323 -13.78 5.38 -0.77
N VAL A 324 -13.62 5.90 0.44
CA VAL A 324 -12.62 6.93 0.75
C VAL A 324 -12.00 6.49 2.06
N GLY A 325 -10.74 6.05 1.99
CA GLY A 325 -10.04 5.59 3.17
C GLY A 325 -9.94 6.69 4.25
N PRO A 326 -9.84 6.34 5.53
CA PRO A 326 -9.85 7.31 6.64
C PRO A 326 -8.69 8.31 6.62
N ARG A 327 -7.65 8.07 5.81
CA ARG A 327 -6.49 8.96 5.63
C ARG A 327 -6.46 9.66 4.27
N ALA A 328 -7.41 9.36 3.38
CA ALA A 328 -7.52 10.07 2.11
C ALA A 328 -8.07 11.48 2.33
N GLN A 329 -7.53 12.45 1.61
CA GLN A 329 -7.97 13.83 1.67
C GLN A 329 -9.07 14.04 0.64
N LEU A 330 -10.24 14.49 1.09
CA LEU A 330 -11.34 14.84 0.22
C LEU A 330 -11.78 16.25 0.59
N THR A 331 -11.52 17.19 -0.30
CA THR A 331 -11.77 18.60 -0.03
C THR A 331 -12.80 19.18 -0.97
N VAL A 332 -13.65 20.05 -0.42
CA VAL A 332 -14.69 20.77 -1.17
C VAL A 332 -14.54 22.27 -1.02
N HIS A 333 -14.99 22.99 -2.04
CA HIS A 333 -15.19 24.44 -2.02
C HIS A 333 -16.27 24.83 -3.03
N SER A 334 -16.65 26.10 -3.03
CA SER A 334 -17.65 26.63 -3.94
C SER A 334 -17.12 26.59 -5.37
N MET A 335 -17.96 26.17 -6.31
CA MET A 335 -17.64 26.12 -7.75
C MET A 335 -18.84 26.58 -8.57
N GLY A 336 -18.62 26.89 -9.85
CA GLY A 336 -19.70 27.20 -10.78
C GLY A 336 -20.59 26.00 -11.10
N LEU A 337 -21.66 26.24 -11.88
CA LEU A 337 -22.59 25.22 -12.40
C LEU A 337 -23.42 24.49 -11.31
N GLU A 338 -23.70 25.15 -10.19
CA GLU A 338 -24.38 24.58 -9.02
C GLU A 338 -25.63 23.77 -9.37
N GLN A 339 -26.52 24.30 -10.22
CA GLN A 339 -27.77 23.61 -10.57
C GLN A 339 -27.54 22.32 -11.37
N ARG A 340 -26.50 22.27 -12.21
CA ARG A 340 -26.09 21.05 -12.91
C ARG A 340 -25.50 20.04 -11.94
N VAL A 341 -24.63 20.48 -11.03
CA VAL A 341 -24.06 19.63 -9.98
C VAL A 341 -25.16 19.07 -9.08
N LYS A 342 -26.13 19.89 -8.67
CA LYS A 342 -27.29 19.47 -7.87
C LYS A 342 -28.08 18.35 -8.55
N THR A 343 -28.37 18.52 -9.85
CA THR A 343 -29.12 17.53 -10.64
C THR A 343 -28.34 16.23 -10.72
N TYR A 344 -27.06 16.31 -11.07
CA TYR A 344 -26.18 15.15 -11.16
C TYR A 344 -26.04 14.40 -9.82
N LEU A 345 -25.82 15.11 -8.71
CA LEU A 345 -25.70 14.48 -7.39
C LEU A 345 -26.98 13.74 -7.01
N LYS A 346 -28.15 14.32 -7.33
CA LYS A 346 -29.44 13.65 -7.15
C LYS A 346 -29.53 12.36 -7.99
N ASP A 347 -29.15 12.41 -9.26
CA ASP A 347 -29.15 11.25 -10.16
C ASP A 347 -28.19 10.14 -9.66
N MET A 348 -27.12 10.53 -8.96
CA MET A 348 -26.15 9.62 -8.33
C MET A 348 -26.52 9.21 -6.89
N ALA A 349 -27.74 9.51 -6.46
CA ALA A 349 -28.25 9.25 -5.10
C ALA A 349 -27.36 9.84 -3.98
N VAL A 350 -26.74 11.00 -4.23
CA VAL A 350 -26.01 11.79 -3.24
C VAL A 350 -26.92 12.90 -2.72
N GLY A 351 -27.02 12.99 -1.40
CA GLY A 351 -27.86 13.97 -0.71
C GLY A 351 -27.42 15.42 -0.92
N PRO A 352 -28.35 16.38 -0.81
CA PRO A 352 -28.07 17.80 -1.06
C PRO A 352 -27.06 18.42 -0.09
N GLY A 353 -26.80 17.76 1.05
CA GLY A 353 -25.83 18.21 2.06
C GLY A 353 -24.41 18.37 1.52
N LEU A 354 -24.01 17.59 0.51
CA LEU A 354 -22.70 17.75 -0.14
C LEU A 354 -22.60 19.12 -0.84
N LEU A 355 -23.63 19.48 -1.61
CA LEU A 355 -23.66 20.77 -2.31
C LEU A 355 -23.68 21.94 -1.33
N VAL A 356 -24.39 21.81 -0.22
CA VAL A 356 -24.38 22.80 0.87
C VAL A 356 -22.96 22.96 1.44
N ALA A 357 -22.25 21.85 1.69
CA ALA A 357 -20.87 21.89 2.17
C ALA A 357 -19.93 22.57 1.16
N MET A 358 -20.08 22.29 -0.13
CA MET A 358 -19.32 22.96 -1.20
C MET A 358 -19.57 24.48 -1.19
N ARG A 359 -20.84 24.91 -1.19
CA ARG A 359 -21.20 26.35 -1.21
C ARG A 359 -20.75 27.12 0.03
N SER A 360 -20.64 26.45 1.17
CA SER A 360 -20.29 27.09 2.45
C SER A 360 -18.83 27.58 2.53
N VAL A 361 -18.00 27.25 1.54
CA VAL A 361 -16.56 27.49 1.56
C VAL A 361 -16.18 28.24 0.28
N PRO A 362 -15.60 29.45 0.35
CA PRO A 362 -15.17 30.20 -0.83
C PRO A 362 -14.14 29.42 -1.66
N ALA A 363 -14.06 29.68 -2.97
CA ALA A 363 -13.14 28.99 -3.88
C ALA A 363 -11.65 29.16 -3.55
N SER A 364 -11.29 30.18 -2.76
CA SER A 364 -9.93 30.42 -2.25
C SER A 364 -9.56 29.58 -1.03
N ARG A 365 -10.52 28.82 -0.46
CA ARG A 365 -10.31 27.95 0.70
C ARG A 365 -10.79 26.55 0.39
N HIS A 366 -10.28 25.58 1.13
CA HIS A 366 -10.69 24.19 1.04
C HIS A 366 -11.25 23.73 2.38
N ARG A 367 -12.31 22.92 2.34
CA ARG A 367 -12.83 22.21 3.52
C ARG A 367 -12.66 20.72 3.31
N GLN A 368 -11.91 20.08 4.20
CA GLN A 368 -11.88 18.63 4.30
C GLN A 368 -13.25 18.10 4.72
N LEU A 369 -13.72 17.04 4.06
CA LEU A 369 -14.91 16.30 4.48
C LEU A 369 -14.51 15.14 5.39
N GLU A 370 -15.19 15.06 6.52
CA GLU A 370 -15.05 13.95 7.47
C GLU A 370 -15.76 12.69 6.96
N PRO A 371 -15.24 11.48 7.23
CA PRO A 371 -15.84 10.22 6.79
C PRO A 371 -17.32 10.06 7.13
N GLU A 372 -17.72 10.43 8.36
CA GLU A 372 -19.12 10.37 8.79
C GLU A 372 -20.02 11.31 7.99
N MET A 373 -19.53 12.50 7.65
CA MET A 373 -20.26 13.45 6.82
C MET A 373 -20.43 12.91 5.39
N MET A 374 -19.37 12.33 4.81
CA MET A 374 -19.41 11.72 3.48
C MET A 374 -20.43 10.58 3.42
N LEU A 375 -20.46 9.73 4.44
CA LEU A 375 -21.43 8.64 4.54
C LEU A 375 -22.85 9.18 4.73
N LYS A 376 -23.04 10.16 5.62
CA LYS A 376 -24.34 10.78 5.92
C LYS A 376 -24.99 11.43 4.69
N VAL A 377 -24.19 12.06 3.84
CA VAL A 377 -24.70 12.65 2.58
C VAL A 377 -24.73 11.66 1.43
N GLY A 378 -24.31 10.40 1.64
CA GLY A 378 -24.28 9.37 0.61
C GLY A 378 -23.20 9.57 -0.45
N LEU A 379 -22.16 10.37 -0.18
CA LEU A 379 -21.02 10.51 -1.09
C LEU A 379 -20.18 9.22 -1.09
N THR A 380 -19.97 8.61 0.08
CA THR A 380 -19.42 7.26 0.21
C THR A 380 -20.51 6.25 0.47
N THR A 381 -20.28 5.00 0.10
CA THR A 381 -21.20 3.87 0.38
C THR A 381 -20.76 3.05 1.60
N GLY A 382 -19.59 3.34 2.15
CA GLY A 382 -19.00 2.66 3.31
C GLY A 382 -17.84 3.48 3.89
N LEU A 383 -17.22 2.93 4.94
CA LEU A 383 -16.04 3.52 5.60
C LEU A 383 -14.75 2.76 5.26
N ASP A 384 -14.85 1.76 4.39
CA ASP A 384 -13.72 0.96 3.93
C ASP A 384 -12.80 1.79 3.01
N SER A 385 -11.59 1.30 2.81
CA SER A 385 -10.57 1.95 2.00
C SER A 385 -10.41 1.30 0.63
N ALA A 386 -9.48 1.79 -0.21
CA ALA A 386 -9.26 1.21 -1.54
C ALA A 386 -8.85 -0.27 -1.46
N ASP A 387 -8.27 -0.72 -0.34
CA ASP A 387 -7.85 -2.10 -0.10
C ASP A 387 -9.00 -3.12 -0.22
N GLU A 388 -10.24 -2.70 -0.04
CA GLU A 388 -11.42 -3.55 -0.29
C GLU A 388 -11.57 -3.94 -1.77
N PHE A 389 -10.99 -3.14 -2.68
CA PHE A 389 -11.00 -3.37 -4.12
C PHE A 389 -9.67 -3.84 -4.70
N THR A 390 -8.55 -3.53 -4.03
CA THR A 390 -7.20 -3.74 -4.57
C THR A 390 -6.29 -4.56 -3.64
N GLY A 391 -6.79 -4.93 -2.45
CA GLY A 391 -6.02 -5.67 -1.46
C GLY A 391 -5.57 -7.04 -1.98
N PRO A 392 -4.36 -7.50 -1.64
CA PRO A 392 -3.79 -8.72 -2.19
C PRO A 392 -4.46 -10.01 -1.67
N THR A 393 -5.47 -9.90 -0.81
CA THR A 393 -6.21 -11.05 -0.28
C THR A 393 -7.60 -11.21 -0.90
N ILE A 394 -8.12 -10.20 -1.61
CA ILE A 394 -9.49 -10.21 -2.13
C ILE A 394 -9.67 -11.31 -3.19
N CYS A 395 -8.63 -11.66 -3.95
CA CYS A 395 -8.69 -12.72 -4.96
C CYS A 395 -8.76 -14.14 -4.38
N LYS A 396 -8.81 -14.26 -3.04
CA LYS A 396 -9.06 -15.53 -2.33
C LYS A 396 -10.46 -15.61 -1.73
N SER A 397 -11.28 -14.58 -1.87
CA SER A 397 -12.66 -14.62 -1.38
C SER A 397 -13.55 -15.47 -2.30
N GLU A 398 -14.66 -15.94 -1.74
CA GLU A 398 -15.71 -16.64 -2.49
C GLU A 398 -17.02 -15.83 -2.36
N PRO A 399 -17.61 -15.35 -3.48
CA PRO A 399 -17.11 -15.47 -4.85
C PRO A 399 -15.88 -14.59 -5.12
N MET A 400 -15.00 -15.06 -6.01
CA MET A 400 -13.81 -14.31 -6.41
C MET A 400 -14.22 -13.02 -7.15
N PRO A 401 -13.65 -11.85 -6.82
CA PRO A 401 -13.96 -10.60 -7.50
C PRO A 401 -13.62 -10.61 -9.00
N GLU A 402 -14.43 -9.91 -9.81
CA GLU A 402 -14.26 -9.84 -11.28
C GLU A 402 -12.93 -9.18 -11.71
N ASN A 403 -12.32 -8.39 -10.83
CA ASN A 403 -11.04 -7.75 -11.09
C ASN A 403 -9.83 -8.64 -10.78
N CYS A 404 -10.05 -9.87 -10.31
CA CYS A 404 -9.00 -10.87 -10.11
C CYS A 404 -8.91 -11.78 -11.33
N ARG A 405 -7.70 -11.94 -11.91
CA ARG A 405 -7.48 -12.90 -13.01
C ARG A 405 -7.15 -14.27 -12.46
N VAL A 406 -7.73 -15.32 -13.05
CA VAL A 406 -7.17 -16.67 -12.97
C VAL A 406 -6.24 -16.84 -14.17
N VAL A 407 -4.93 -16.76 -13.95
CA VAL A 407 -3.97 -17.10 -15.01
C VAL A 407 -4.17 -18.57 -15.35
N SER A 408 -4.54 -18.86 -16.60
CA SER A 408 -4.69 -20.23 -17.07
C SER A 408 -3.31 -20.89 -17.11
N THR A 409 -3.22 -22.19 -16.80
CA THR A 409 -1.96 -22.96 -16.80
C THR A 409 -1.23 -22.97 -18.16
N SER A 410 -1.87 -22.48 -19.22
CA SER A 410 -1.32 -22.28 -20.57
C SER A 410 -0.37 -21.08 -20.69
N GLU A 411 -0.55 -20.01 -19.90
CA GLU A 411 0.28 -18.79 -20.00
C GLU A 411 1.61 -18.96 -19.24
N VAL A 412 1.62 -19.73 -18.14
CA VAL A 412 2.83 -20.03 -17.34
C VAL A 412 3.84 -20.88 -18.13
N GLN A 413 3.40 -21.57 -19.19
CA GLN A 413 4.27 -22.41 -20.01
C GLN A 413 5.00 -21.64 -21.12
N ALA A 414 4.59 -20.40 -21.43
CA ALA A 414 5.23 -19.56 -22.43
C ALA A 414 6.50 -18.84 -21.91
N ASP A 415 6.58 -18.58 -20.60
CA ASP A 415 7.68 -17.83 -19.97
C ASP A 415 8.70 -18.70 -19.22
N ALA A 416 8.69 -20.02 -19.43
CA ALA A 416 9.80 -20.84 -18.94
C ALA A 416 11.06 -20.51 -19.76
N PRO A 417 12.16 -20.00 -19.14
CA PRO A 417 13.38 -19.76 -19.88
C PRO A 417 13.88 -21.08 -20.48
N VAL A 418 14.11 -21.06 -21.80
CA VAL A 418 14.84 -22.11 -22.51
C VAL A 418 16.15 -22.30 -21.77
N LYS A 419 16.34 -23.49 -21.20
CA LYS A 419 17.59 -23.89 -20.55
C LYS A 419 18.73 -23.71 -21.55
N LEU A 420 19.67 -22.83 -21.22
CA LEU A 420 21.05 -22.88 -21.71
C LEU A 420 21.91 -23.52 -20.62
#